data_AF-A0A4V6JGI8-F1
#
_entry.id   AF-A0A4V6JGI8-F1
#
_cell.length_a   1.000
_cell.length_b   1.000
_cell.length_c   1.000
_cell.angle_alpha   90.00
_cell.angle_beta   90.00
_cell.angle_gamma   90.00
#
_symmetry.space_group_name_H-M   'P 1'
#
loop_
_entity.id
_entity.type
_entity.pdbx_description
1 polymer ?
#
loop_
_entity_poly.entity_id
_entity_poly.type
_entity_poly.pdbx_seq_one_letter_code
_entity_poly.pdbx_strand_id
1 'polypeptide(L)'
;MELYIPIIGLAVAVFVLVFLVLRTRVHALIAMLIAASIAGISGGLSAVQTVDTITKGFGSTLGSIGIVIGLGVMMGRVLEVSGAAEQIAYSFIKWLGKKREEWALAITGYIVSIPIFVDSAFVILYPLVKALAKKGQRNLLTLGVALAGGLIITHHAVPPTPGPLGVAGIFGVDIGAMMLAGLTLAVPCVVGIVLYARWLGKKYPDFQPAMEDEAPQDLRAAHDNYLAEKGAKALPG
;
A
#
# COMPACT_ATOMS: atom_id res chain seq x y z
N MET A 1 -39.19 19.27 -4.07
CA MET A 1 -38.06 19.97 -3.42
C MET A 1 -37.31 19.09 -2.39
N GLU A 2 -37.86 17.94 -1.99
CA GLU A 2 -37.29 17.09 -0.92
C GLU A 2 -35.96 16.39 -1.29
N LEU A 3 -35.65 16.16 -2.58
CA LEU A 3 -34.50 15.34 -2.97
C LEU A 3 -33.18 16.10 -3.20
N TYR A 4 -33.22 17.42 -3.45
CA TYR A 4 -31.99 18.15 -3.76
C TYR A 4 -31.13 18.41 -2.53
N ILE A 5 -31.75 18.59 -1.35
CA ILE A 5 -31.05 18.87 -0.09
C ILE A 5 -30.08 17.73 0.28
N PRO A 6 -30.49 16.45 0.31
CA PRO A 6 -29.57 15.35 0.62
C PRO A 6 -28.49 15.17 -0.44
N ILE A 7 -28.80 15.41 -1.72
CA ILE A 7 -27.82 15.27 -2.82
C ILE A 7 -26.75 16.37 -2.74
N ILE A 8 -27.18 17.63 -2.55
CA ILE A 8 -26.27 18.76 -2.38
C ILE A 8 -25.46 18.59 -1.09
N GLY A 9 -26.14 18.17 0.00
CA GLY A 9 -25.51 17.88 1.28
C GLY A 9 -24.42 16.80 1.19
N LEU A 10 -24.69 15.72 0.45
CA LEU A 10 -23.72 14.68 0.17
C LEU A 10 -22.54 15.22 -0.65
N ALA A 11 -22.81 16.01 -1.70
CA ALA A 11 -21.75 16.64 -2.50
C ALA A 11 -20.86 17.54 -1.64
N VAL A 12 -21.44 18.33 -0.73
CA VAL A 12 -20.71 19.15 0.23
C VAL A 12 -19.91 18.29 1.20
N ALA A 13 -20.48 17.21 1.74
CA ALA A 13 -19.78 16.29 2.63
C ALA A 13 -18.56 15.65 1.96
N VAL A 14 -18.70 15.17 0.71
CA VAL A 14 -17.60 14.60 -0.08
C VAL A 14 -16.54 15.66 -0.38
N PHE A 15 -16.94 16.87 -0.78
CA PHE A 15 -16.02 17.97 -1.02
C PHE A 15 -15.22 18.32 0.25
N VAL A 16 -15.90 18.45 1.40
CA VAL A 16 -15.26 18.73 2.69
C VAL A 16 -14.30 17.63 3.08
N LEU A 17 -14.68 16.36 2.91
CA LEU A 17 -13.80 15.22 3.16
C LEU A 17 -12.51 15.32 2.34
N VAL A 18 -12.64 15.47 1.02
CA VAL A 18 -11.52 15.55 0.09
C VAL A 18 -10.65 16.77 0.39
N PHE A 19 -11.26 17.93 0.66
CA PHE A 19 -10.55 19.14 1.02
C PHE A 19 -9.76 18.99 2.32
N LEU A 20 -10.37 18.42 3.37
CA LEU A 20 -9.69 18.20 4.65
C LEU A 20 -8.51 17.25 4.49
N VAL A 21 -8.69 16.12 3.79
CA VAL A 21 -7.63 15.12 3.61
C VAL A 21 -6.48 15.65 2.74
N LEU A 22 -6.78 16.38 1.66
CA LEU A 22 -5.76 16.83 0.71
C LEU A 22 -5.09 18.15 1.09
N ARG A 23 -5.82 19.10 1.69
CA ARG A 23 -5.31 20.47 1.92
C ARG A 23 -4.86 20.70 3.36
N THR A 24 -5.49 20.03 4.32
CA THR A 24 -5.23 20.23 5.75
C THR A 24 -4.40 19.07 6.32
N ARG A 25 -3.88 19.23 7.55
CA ARG A 25 -3.19 18.15 8.27
C ARG A 25 -4.12 17.36 9.20
N VAL A 26 -5.43 17.42 8.96
CA VAL A 26 -6.42 16.69 9.75
C VAL A 26 -6.31 15.19 9.44
N HIS A 27 -6.30 14.36 10.48
CA HIS A 27 -6.25 12.91 10.33
C HIS A 27 -7.51 12.40 9.61
N ALA A 28 -7.36 11.41 8.70
CA ALA A 28 -8.45 10.91 7.86
C ALA A 28 -9.70 10.49 8.67
N LEU A 29 -9.50 9.86 9.84
CA LEU A 29 -10.59 9.50 10.76
C LEU A 29 -11.46 10.71 11.16
N ILE A 30 -10.84 11.82 11.54
CA ILE A 30 -11.54 13.04 11.97
C ILE A 30 -12.26 13.66 10.77
N ALA A 31 -11.59 13.72 9.62
CA ALA A 31 -12.20 14.23 8.38
C ALA A 31 -13.43 13.41 7.97
N MET A 32 -13.38 12.08 8.08
CA MET A 32 -14.51 11.19 7.82
C MET A 32 -15.67 11.41 8.79
N LEU A 33 -15.42 11.60 10.09
CA LEU A 33 -16.47 11.88 11.08
C LEU A 33 -17.17 13.21 10.80
N ILE A 34 -16.41 14.25 10.44
CA ILE A 34 -16.96 15.56 10.06
C ILE A 34 -17.83 15.43 8.82
N ALA A 35 -17.31 14.80 7.76
CA ALA A 35 -18.05 14.60 6.52
C ALA A 35 -19.32 13.78 6.73
N ALA A 36 -19.24 12.69 7.50
CA ALA A 36 -20.40 11.86 7.84
C ALA A 36 -21.44 12.65 8.66
N SER A 37 -21.01 13.55 9.55
CA SER A 37 -21.91 14.42 10.31
C SER A 37 -22.65 15.41 9.40
N ILE A 38 -21.95 16.01 8.43
CA ILE A 38 -22.55 16.89 7.42
C ILE A 38 -23.57 16.12 6.58
N ALA A 39 -23.21 14.92 6.11
CA ALA A 39 -24.10 14.06 5.33
C ALA A 39 -25.35 13.64 6.11
N GLY A 40 -25.22 13.26 7.39
CA GLY A 40 -26.35 12.87 8.22
C GLY A 40 -27.35 14.01 8.46
N ILE A 41 -26.84 15.18 8.84
CA ILE A 41 -27.69 16.35 9.12
C ILE A 41 -28.36 16.86 7.83
N SER A 42 -27.61 16.97 6.74
CA SER A 42 -28.18 17.38 5.44
C SER A 42 -29.11 16.33 4.84
N GLY A 43 -28.97 15.06 5.25
CA GLY A 43 -29.91 13.98 4.97
C GLY A 43 -31.21 14.02 5.79
N GLY A 44 -31.37 15.00 6.68
CA GLY A 44 -32.57 15.19 7.50
C GLY A 44 -32.54 14.47 8.85
N LEU A 45 -31.40 13.89 9.25
CA LEU A 45 -31.26 13.30 10.59
C LEU A 45 -31.03 14.40 11.64
N SER A 46 -31.59 14.22 12.83
CA SER A 46 -31.18 15.01 14.00
C SER A 46 -29.72 14.73 14.39
N ALA A 47 -29.11 15.61 15.18
CA ALA A 47 -27.72 15.42 15.65
C ALA A 47 -27.54 14.08 16.40
N VAL A 48 -28.51 13.70 17.24
CA VAL A 48 -28.47 12.44 17.99
C VAL A 48 -28.59 11.24 17.05
N GLN A 49 -29.54 11.27 16.11
CA GLN A 49 -29.70 10.21 15.11
C GLN A 49 -28.48 10.08 14.19
N THR A 50 -27.82 11.19 13.87
CA THR A 50 -26.60 11.21 13.06
C THR A 50 -25.48 10.47 13.78
N VAL A 51 -25.23 10.77 15.05
CA VAL A 51 -24.20 10.08 15.86
C VAL A 51 -24.52 8.59 16.01
N ASP A 52 -25.79 8.24 16.26
CA ASP A 52 -26.23 6.85 16.36
C ASP A 52 -26.03 6.09 15.04
N THR A 53 -26.37 6.71 13.91
CA THR A 53 -26.19 6.13 12.56
C THR A 53 -24.72 5.92 12.23
N ILE A 54 -23.86 6.90 12.52
CA ILE A 54 -22.40 6.79 12.35
C ILE A 54 -21.85 5.64 13.19
N THR A 55 -22.25 5.56 14.46
CA THR A 55 -21.77 4.54 15.41
C THR A 55 -22.20 3.14 14.98
N LYS A 56 -23.47 2.97 14.60
CA LYS A 56 -24.00 1.69 14.09
C LYS A 56 -23.33 1.27 12.78
N GLY A 57 -23.17 2.19 11.83
CA GLY A 57 -22.51 1.91 10.55
C GLY A 57 -21.04 1.51 10.73
N PHE A 58 -20.32 2.26 11.56
CA PHE A 58 -18.93 1.93 11.92
C PHE A 58 -18.84 0.57 12.63
N GLY A 59 -19.70 0.32 13.62
CA GLY A 59 -19.73 -0.94 14.37
C GLY A 59 -20.07 -2.15 13.52
N SER A 60 -21.05 -2.04 12.61
CA SER A 60 -21.39 -3.11 11.68
C SER A 60 -20.23 -3.46 10.75
N THR A 61 -19.54 -2.43 10.23
CA THR A 61 -18.36 -2.62 9.37
C THR A 61 -17.22 -3.27 10.14
N LEU A 62 -16.94 -2.79 11.36
CA LEU A 62 -15.89 -3.37 12.21
C LEU A 62 -16.21 -4.82 12.58
N GLY A 63 -17.48 -5.14 12.83
CA GLY A 63 -17.95 -6.50 13.09
C GLY A 63 -17.80 -7.43 11.89
N SER A 64 -18.06 -6.96 10.67
CA SER A 64 -18.00 -7.80 9.46
C SER A 64 -16.57 -8.07 8.98
N ILE A 65 -15.67 -7.08 9.03
CA ILE A 65 -14.35 -7.17 8.40
C ILE A 65 -13.16 -6.87 9.34
N GLY A 66 -13.39 -6.43 10.58
CA GLY A 66 -12.33 -5.99 11.49
C GLY A 66 -11.33 -7.07 11.86
N ILE A 67 -11.79 -8.31 12.11
CA ILE A 67 -10.89 -9.45 12.40
C ILE A 67 -10.00 -9.76 11.21
N VAL A 68 -10.57 -9.75 9.99
CA VAL A 68 -9.83 -10.03 8.75
C VAL A 68 -8.74 -8.99 8.54
N ILE A 69 -9.04 -7.70 8.75
CA ILE A 69 -8.06 -6.61 8.69
C ILE A 69 -6.97 -6.83 9.75
N GLY A 70 -7.35 -7.06 11.02
CA GLY A 70 -6.40 -7.22 12.12
C GLY A 70 -5.41 -8.34 11.88
N LEU A 71 -5.90 -9.53 11.51
CA LEU A 71 -5.06 -10.68 11.17
C LEU A 71 -4.21 -10.42 9.92
N GLY A 72 -4.77 -9.75 8.90
CA GLY A 72 -4.05 -9.37 7.69
C GLY A 72 -2.85 -8.45 7.99
N VAL A 73 -3.06 -7.42 8.82
CA VAL A 73 -2.00 -6.49 9.23
C VAL A 73 -0.94 -7.20 10.08
N MET A 74 -1.33 -8.08 11.01
CA MET A 74 -0.38 -8.88 11.78
C MET A 74 0.47 -9.77 10.89
N MET A 75 -0.14 -10.49 9.94
CA MET A 75 0.59 -11.34 8.99
C MET A 75 1.49 -10.51 8.08
N GLY A 76 1.01 -9.37 7.58
CA GLY A 76 1.79 -8.42 6.79
C GLY A 76 3.05 -7.97 7.53
N ARG A 77 2.90 -7.61 8.81
CA ARG A 77 4.02 -7.21 9.64
C ARG A 77 5.01 -8.34 9.86
N VAL A 78 4.54 -9.57 10.08
CA VAL A 78 5.41 -10.76 10.21
C VAL A 78 6.21 -11.00 8.93
N LEU A 79 5.58 -10.91 7.75
CA LEU A 79 6.27 -11.05 6.47
C LEU A 79 7.30 -9.96 6.21
N GLU A 80 6.98 -8.72 6.61
CA GLU A 80 7.89 -7.57 6.52
C GLU A 80 9.12 -7.74 7.43
N VAL A 81 8.95 -8.10 8.71
CA VAL A 81 10.08 -8.19 9.65
C VAL A 81 10.93 -9.45 9.50
N SER A 82 10.36 -10.51 8.93
CA SER A 82 11.06 -11.79 8.73
C SER A 82 11.96 -11.84 7.50
N GLY A 83 11.88 -10.84 6.62
CA GLY A 83 12.58 -10.86 5.33
C GLY A 83 11.95 -11.84 4.31
N ALA A 84 10.73 -12.34 4.59
CA ALA A 84 10.06 -13.30 3.74
C ALA A 84 9.69 -12.70 2.37
N ALA A 85 9.35 -11.41 2.33
CA ALA A 85 9.05 -10.69 1.08
C ALA A 85 10.25 -10.71 0.12
N GLU A 86 11.44 -10.42 0.64
CA GLU A 86 12.70 -10.46 -0.11
C GLU A 86 13.02 -11.87 -0.57
N GLN A 87 12.82 -12.87 0.30
CA GLN A 87 13.05 -14.27 -0.05
C GLN A 87 12.11 -14.77 -1.15
N ILE A 88 10.83 -14.36 -1.13
CA ILE A 88 9.87 -14.62 -2.22
C ILE A 88 10.38 -14.01 -3.52
N ALA A 89 10.82 -12.74 -3.47
CA ALA A 89 11.35 -12.04 -4.64
C ALA A 89 12.57 -12.77 -5.24
N TYR A 90 13.55 -13.12 -4.40
CA TYR A 90 14.73 -13.88 -4.82
C TYR A 90 14.36 -15.25 -5.42
N SER A 91 13.34 -15.91 -4.87
CA SER A 91 12.88 -17.21 -5.36
C SER A 91 12.28 -17.10 -6.76
N PHE A 92 11.43 -16.10 -7.02
CA PHE A 92 10.90 -15.86 -8.36
C PHE A 92 11.97 -15.47 -9.36
N ILE A 93 12.95 -14.66 -8.96
CA ILE A 93 14.07 -14.29 -9.84
C ILE A 93 14.89 -15.52 -10.25
N LYS A 94 15.17 -16.42 -9.29
CA LYS A 94 15.87 -17.68 -9.57
C LYS A 94 15.03 -18.59 -10.49
N TRP A 95 13.73 -18.65 -10.26
CA TRP A 95 12.83 -19.53 -11.01
C TRP A 95 12.57 -19.09 -12.44
N LEU A 96 12.27 -17.81 -12.68
CA LEU A 96 12.05 -17.27 -14.03
C LEU A 96 13.36 -17.14 -14.83
N GLY A 97 14.50 -17.13 -14.15
CA GLY A 97 15.82 -17.08 -14.75
C GLY A 97 16.26 -15.68 -15.18
N LYS A 98 17.47 -15.61 -15.72
CA LYS A 98 18.10 -14.36 -16.17
C LYS A 98 17.30 -13.73 -17.31
N LYS A 99 17.25 -12.40 -17.35
CA LYS A 99 16.52 -11.59 -18.36
C LYS A 99 14.98 -11.58 -18.22
N ARG A 100 14.44 -12.02 -17.08
CA ARG A 100 13.00 -11.92 -16.75
C ARG A 100 12.75 -11.33 -15.36
N GLU A 101 13.71 -10.56 -14.84
CA GLU A 101 13.66 -9.97 -13.51
C GLU A 101 12.45 -9.04 -13.34
N GLU A 102 12.03 -8.31 -14.37
CA GLU A 102 10.83 -7.47 -14.32
C GLU A 102 9.54 -8.28 -14.09
N TRP A 103 9.43 -9.48 -14.67
CA TRP A 103 8.29 -10.36 -14.43
C TRP A 103 8.33 -10.94 -13.03
N ALA A 104 9.52 -11.35 -12.58
CA ALA A 104 9.70 -11.86 -11.22
C ALA A 104 9.29 -10.80 -10.18
N LEU A 105 9.69 -9.55 -10.37
CA LEU A 105 9.34 -8.44 -9.48
C LEU A 105 7.85 -8.09 -9.54
N ALA A 106 7.23 -8.11 -10.71
CA ALA A 106 5.79 -7.88 -10.83
C ALA A 106 4.96 -8.99 -10.14
N ILE A 107 5.33 -10.25 -10.33
CA ILE A 107 4.68 -11.40 -9.64
C ILE A 107 4.91 -11.33 -8.14
N THR A 108 6.12 -10.94 -7.72
CA THR A 108 6.42 -10.71 -6.30
C THR A 108 5.51 -9.65 -5.74
N GLY A 109 5.42 -8.47 -6.38
CA GLY A 109 4.54 -7.39 -5.94
C GLY A 109 3.09 -7.84 -5.86
N TYR A 110 2.63 -8.55 -6.88
CA TYR A 110 1.28 -9.11 -6.97
C TYR A 110 0.90 -10.02 -5.80
N ILE A 111 1.83 -10.80 -5.27
CA ILE A 111 1.58 -11.72 -4.14
C ILE A 111 1.78 -11.00 -2.81
N VAL A 112 2.88 -10.26 -2.69
CA VAL A 112 3.32 -9.64 -1.43
C VAL A 112 2.39 -8.50 -1.00
N SER A 113 1.75 -7.79 -1.94
CA SER A 113 0.84 -6.70 -1.60
C SER A 113 -0.49 -7.12 -0.99
N ILE A 114 -0.82 -8.43 -1.01
CA ILE A 114 -2.04 -8.94 -0.37
C ILE A 114 -1.94 -8.70 1.14
N PRO A 115 -0.90 -9.21 1.84
CA PRO A 115 -0.75 -8.94 3.27
C PRO A 115 0.03 -7.65 3.60
N ILE A 116 0.91 -7.15 2.73
CA ILE A 116 1.78 -6.01 3.04
C ILE A 116 1.26 -4.73 2.36
N PHE A 117 1.31 -3.60 3.08
CA PHE A 117 0.99 -2.29 2.50
C PHE A 117 1.96 -1.92 1.37
N VAL A 118 1.41 -1.30 0.33
CA VAL A 118 2.12 -0.96 -0.91
C VAL A 118 3.39 -0.14 -0.65
N ASP A 119 3.30 0.86 0.22
CA ASP A 119 4.42 1.79 0.50
C ASP A 119 5.55 1.05 1.21
N SER A 120 5.22 0.32 2.29
CA SER A 120 6.19 -0.49 3.03
C SER A 120 6.80 -1.56 2.15
N ALA A 121 5.99 -2.33 1.41
CA ALA A 121 6.45 -3.40 0.53
C ALA A 121 7.41 -2.89 -0.55
N PHE A 122 7.12 -1.73 -1.14
CA PHE A 122 8.00 -1.12 -2.12
C PHE A 122 9.33 -0.73 -1.48
N VAL A 123 9.31 -0.05 -0.32
CA VAL A 123 10.53 0.36 0.39
C VAL A 123 11.41 -0.84 0.80
N ILE A 124 10.81 -1.92 1.29
CA ILE A 124 11.51 -3.16 1.69
C ILE A 124 12.18 -3.82 0.48
N LEU A 125 11.50 -3.88 -0.66
CA LEU A 125 11.98 -4.54 -1.88
C LEU A 125 12.83 -3.61 -2.76
N TYR A 126 12.83 -2.31 -2.51
CA TYR A 126 13.57 -1.33 -3.32
C TYR A 126 15.09 -1.54 -3.33
N PRO A 127 15.76 -1.86 -2.20
CA PRO A 127 17.18 -2.25 -2.21
C PRO A 127 17.48 -3.43 -3.14
N LEU A 128 16.59 -4.42 -3.19
CA LEU A 128 16.71 -5.56 -4.11
C LEU A 128 16.60 -5.10 -5.56
N VAL A 129 15.64 -4.23 -5.88
CA VAL A 129 15.46 -3.64 -7.21
C VAL A 129 16.73 -2.90 -7.66
N LYS A 130 17.31 -2.06 -6.80
CA LYS A 130 18.58 -1.36 -7.05
C LYS A 130 19.73 -2.35 -7.29
N ALA A 131 19.84 -3.39 -6.47
CA ALA A 131 20.90 -4.40 -6.60
C ALA A 131 20.81 -5.17 -7.93
N LEU A 132 19.59 -5.53 -8.36
CA LEU A 132 19.34 -6.20 -9.64
C LEU A 132 19.63 -5.29 -10.83
N ALA A 133 19.26 -4.01 -10.75
CA ALA A 133 19.58 -3.03 -11.79
C ALA A 133 21.11 -2.91 -11.97
N LYS A 134 21.85 -2.75 -10.87
CA LYS A 134 23.32 -2.60 -10.87
C LYS A 134 24.03 -3.85 -11.37
N LYS A 135 23.67 -5.03 -10.85
CA LYS A 135 24.35 -6.30 -11.17
C LYS A 135 23.95 -6.86 -12.54
N GLY A 136 22.69 -6.67 -12.93
CA GLY A 136 22.14 -7.19 -14.17
C GLY A 136 22.26 -6.26 -15.37
N GLN A 137 22.84 -5.05 -15.21
CA GLN A 137 22.78 -3.96 -16.20
C GLN A 137 21.37 -3.76 -16.76
N ARG A 138 20.38 -3.83 -15.86
CA ARG A 138 18.96 -3.65 -16.20
C ARG A 138 18.54 -2.23 -15.85
N ASN A 139 17.58 -1.71 -16.59
CA ASN A 139 17.02 -0.39 -16.35
C ASN A 139 16.24 -0.38 -15.01
N LEU A 140 16.63 0.53 -14.10
CA LEU A 140 16.01 0.65 -12.77
C LEU A 140 14.53 1.01 -12.86
N LEU A 141 14.15 1.86 -13.83
CA LEU A 141 12.77 2.26 -14.07
C LEU A 141 11.92 1.04 -14.46
N THR A 142 12.41 0.17 -15.33
CA THR A 142 11.68 -1.05 -15.70
C THR A 142 11.41 -1.93 -14.49
N LEU A 143 12.44 -2.17 -13.67
CA LEU A 143 12.30 -3.06 -12.51
C LEU A 143 11.42 -2.43 -11.41
N GLY A 144 11.62 -1.14 -11.13
CA GLY A 144 10.84 -0.40 -10.14
C GLY A 144 9.37 -0.27 -10.52
N VAL A 145 9.07 0.10 -11.77
CA VAL A 145 7.68 0.19 -12.26
C VAL A 145 7.01 -1.17 -12.31
N ALA A 146 7.72 -2.23 -12.68
CA ALA A 146 7.17 -3.58 -12.67
C ALA A 146 6.79 -4.02 -11.24
N LEU A 147 7.66 -3.78 -10.26
CA LEU A 147 7.37 -4.05 -8.85
C LEU A 147 6.18 -3.21 -8.35
N ALA A 148 6.26 -1.87 -8.51
CA ALA A 148 5.23 -0.94 -8.05
C ALA A 148 3.87 -1.26 -8.68
N GLY A 149 3.87 -1.58 -9.98
CA GLY A 149 2.69 -2.01 -10.71
C GLY A 149 2.06 -3.27 -10.13
N GLY A 150 2.87 -4.31 -9.91
CA GLY A 150 2.40 -5.54 -9.27
C GLY A 150 1.79 -5.29 -7.89
N LEU A 151 2.46 -4.46 -7.07
CA LEU A 151 2.00 -4.13 -5.73
C LEU A 151 0.66 -3.36 -5.76
N ILE A 152 0.57 -2.26 -6.52
CA ILE A 152 -0.59 -1.36 -6.54
C ILE A 152 -1.85 -2.06 -7.06
N ILE A 153 -1.73 -2.83 -8.14
CA ILE A 153 -2.89 -3.46 -8.78
C ILE A 153 -3.58 -4.41 -7.81
N THR A 154 -2.82 -5.31 -7.16
CA THR A 154 -3.43 -6.26 -6.23
C THR A 154 -3.85 -5.60 -4.93
N HIS A 155 -3.08 -4.62 -4.41
CA HIS A 155 -3.43 -3.90 -3.19
C HIS A 155 -4.82 -3.23 -3.25
N HIS A 156 -5.22 -2.73 -4.41
CA HIS A 156 -6.54 -2.10 -4.59
C HIS A 156 -7.64 -3.04 -5.09
N ALA A 157 -7.30 -4.22 -5.59
CA ALA A 157 -8.27 -5.16 -6.16
C ALA A 157 -8.63 -6.32 -5.23
N VAL A 158 -7.75 -6.69 -4.30
CA VAL A 158 -7.86 -7.94 -3.53
C VAL A 158 -7.89 -7.66 -2.03
N PRO A 159 -8.90 -8.16 -1.28
CA PRO A 159 -8.88 -8.19 0.19
C PRO A 159 -7.61 -8.87 0.74
N PRO A 160 -7.05 -8.47 1.91
CA PRO A 160 -7.69 -7.85 3.07
C PRO A 160 -7.48 -6.33 3.21
N THR A 161 -7.13 -5.60 2.16
CA THR A 161 -6.90 -4.16 2.29
C THR A 161 -8.21 -3.41 2.62
N PRO A 162 -8.15 -2.29 3.38
CA PRO A 162 -9.37 -1.64 3.88
C PRO A 162 -10.37 -1.21 2.81
N GLY A 163 -9.89 -0.80 1.62
CA GLY A 163 -10.75 -0.39 0.50
C GLY A 163 -11.63 -1.54 -0.03
N PRO A 164 -11.04 -2.60 -0.60
CA PRO A 164 -11.74 -3.81 -1.02
C PRO A 164 -12.61 -4.44 0.07
N LEU A 165 -12.12 -4.55 1.31
CA LEU A 165 -12.93 -5.09 2.40
C LEU A 165 -14.10 -4.17 2.75
N GLY A 166 -13.92 -2.85 2.70
CA GLY A 166 -15.00 -1.89 2.87
C GLY A 166 -16.12 -2.08 1.85
N VAL A 167 -15.76 -2.28 0.57
CA VAL A 167 -16.72 -2.62 -0.48
C VAL A 167 -17.41 -3.95 -0.18
N ALA A 168 -16.67 -4.99 0.19
CA ALA A 168 -17.25 -6.28 0.56
C ALA A 168 -18.27 -6.16 1.71
N GLY A 169 -17.92 -5.40 2.76
CA GLY A 169 -18.78 -5.16 3.91
C GLY A 169 -20.05 -4.36 3.57
N ILE A 170 -19.93 -3.31 2.75
CA ILE A 170 -21.06 -2.46 2.36
C ILE A 170 -22.06 -3.22 1.46
N PHE A 171 -21.55 -3.96 0.48
CA PHE A 171 -22.39 -4.68 -0.48
C PHE A 171 -22.74 -6.11 -0.06
N GLY A 172 -22.24 -6.58 1.09
CA GLY A 172 -22.46 -7.94 1.58
C GLY A 172 -21.89 -9.01 0.65
N VAL A 173 -20.78 -8.72 -0.04
CA VAL A 173 -20.15 -9.65 -0.99
C VAL A 173 -19.27 -10.64 -0.23
N ASP A 174 -19.31 -11.91 -0.63
CA ASP A 174 -18.41 -12.92 -0.08
C ASP A 174 -16.93 -12.58 -0.34
N ILE A 175 -16.13 -12.57 0.73
CA ILE A 175 -14.73 -12.15 0.67
C ILE A 175 -13.91 -13.11 -0.20
N GLY A 176 -14.20 -14.42 -0.13
CA GLY A 176 -13.50 -15.43 -0.94
C GLY A 176 -13.77 -15.24 -2.43
N ALA A 177 -15.03 -15.04 -2.81
CA ALA A 177 -15.43 -14.74 -4.18
C ALA A 177 -14.79 -13.44 -4.69
N MET A 178 -14.80 -12.38 -3.87
CA MET A 178 -14.15 -11.11 -4.22
C MET A 178 -12.63 -11.28 -4.37
N MET A 179 -11.98 -12.06 -3.51
CA MET A 179 -10.54 -12.37 -3.64
C MET A 179 -10.24 -13.09 -4.95
N LEU A 180 -11.01 -14.12 -5.30
CA LEU A 180 -10.81 -14.87 -6.55
C LEU A 180 -11.04 -14.00 -7.79
N ALA A 181 -12.11 -13.19 -7.78
CA ALA A 181 -12.42 -12.27 -8.86
C ALA A 181 -11.33 -11.19 -9.01
N GLY A 182 -10.93 -10.56 -7.89
CA GLY A 182 -9.89 -9.53 -7.87
C GLY A 182 -8.54 -10.06 -8.33
N LEU A 183 -8.15 -11.26 -7.89
CA LEU A 183 -6.93 -11.94 -8.33
C LEU A 183 -6.99 -12.16 -9.85
N THR A 184 -8.08 -12.74 -10.36
CA THR A 184 -8.22 -13.02 -11.79
C THR A 184 -8.20 -11.75 -12.64
N LEU A 185 -8.88 -10.69 -12.19
CA LEU A 185 -8.92 -9.40 -12.87
C LEU A 185 -7.59 -8.63 -12.80
N ALA A 186 -6.80 -8.83 -11.76
CA ALA A 186 -5.51 -8.17 -11.59
C ALA A 186 -4.44 -8.74 -12.54
N VAL A 187 -4.52 -10.01 -12.95
CA VAL A 187 -3.57 -10.64 -13.88
C VAL A 187 -3.38 -9.86 -15.19
N PRO A 188 -4.42 -9.56 -15.99
CA PRO A 188 -4.23 -8.82 -17.24
C PRO A 188 -3.68 -7.41 -17.01
N CYS A 189 -4.05 -6.76 -15.91
CA CYS A 189 -3.51 -5.45 -15.53
C CYS A 189 -2.01 -5.52 -15.24
N VAL A 190 -1.54 -6.56 -14.54
CA VAL A 190 -0.12 -6.79 -14.24
C VAL A 190 0.66 -7.10 -15.51
N VAL A 191 0.08 -7.88 -16.43
CA VAL A 191 0.69 -8.08 -17.75
C VAL A 191 0.84 -6.73 -18.47
N GLY A 192 -0.20 -5.90 -18.47
CA GLY A 192 -0.18 -4.56 -19.05
C GLY A 192 0.91 -3.67 -18.45
N ILE A 193 1.05 -3.65 -17.11
CA ILE A 193 2.05 -2.79 -16.45
C ILE A 193 3.48 -3.26 -16.71
N VAL A 194 3.73 -4.57 -16.82
CA VAL A 194 5.06 -5.09 -17.17
C VAL A 194 5.44 -4.72 -18.61
N LEU A 195 4.49 -4.81 -19.55
CA LEU A 195 4.71 -4.37 -20.93
C LEU A 195 5.00 -2.86 -20.99
N TYR A 196 4.26 -2.07 -20.22
CA TYR A 196 4.49 -0.64 -20.08
C TYR A 196 5.87 -0.33 -19.47
N ALA A 197 6.27 -1.04 -18.41
CA ALA A 197 7.58 -0.90 -17.77
C ALA A 197 8.74 -1.21 -18.73
N ARG A 198 8.57 -2.21 -19.62
CA ARG A 198 9.52 -2.53 -20.68
C ARG A 198 9.61 -1.43 -21.73
N TRP A 199 8.48 -0.85 -22.11
CA TRP A 199 8.45 0.28 -23.03
C TRP A 199 9.14 1.51 -22.44
N LEU A 200 8.90 1.83 -21.17
CA LEU A 200 9.58 2.88 -20.43
C LEU A 200 11.10 2.71 -20.44
N GLY A 201 11.58 1.48 -20.18
CA GLY A 201 13.02 1.20 -20.20
C GLY A 201 13.68 1.39 -21.57
N LYS A 202 12.93 1.20 -22.67
CA LYS A 202 13.40 1.50 -24.02
C LYS A 202 13.40 3.00 -24.32
N LYS A 203 12.40 3.72 -23.81
CA LYS A 203 12.24 5.17 -24.04
C LYS A 203 13.22 6.00 -23.21
N TYR A 204 13.56 5.53 -22.01
CA TYR A 204 14.46 6.20 -21.06
C TYR A 204 15.64 5.29 -20.69
N PRO A 205 16.53 4.95 -21.63
CA PRO A 205 17.64 4.03 -21.39
C PRO A 205 18.66 4.58 -20.39
N ASP A 206 18.84 5.90 -20.37
CA ASP A 206 19.80 6.60 -19.50
C ASP A 206 19.25 6.89 -18.10
N PHE A 207 18.08 6.34 -17.75
CA PHE A 207 17.58 6.38 -16.38
C PHE A 207 18.41 5.44 -15.50
N GLN A 208 19.61 5.91 -15.20
CA GLN A 208 20.44 5.45 -14.10
C GLN A 208 20.08 6.32 -12.89
N PRO A 209 20.08 5.77 -11.67
CA PRO A 209 19.88 6.61 -10.50
C PRO A 209 20.88 7.77 -10.59
N ALA A 210 20.42 9.00 -10.33
CA ALA A 210 21.32 9.94 -9.69
C ALA A 210 21.85 9.18 -8.48
N MET A 211 23.12 8.80 -8.54
CA MET A 211 23.86 8.49 -7.35
C MET A 211 23.84 9.83 -6.61
N GLU A 212 22.79 10.10 -5.84
CA GLU A 212 23.07 10.69 -4.56
C GLU A 212 24.10 9.72 -3.99
N ASP A 213 25.32 10.23 -3.92
CA ASP A 213 26.26 9.80 -2.93
C ASP A 213 25.52 9.89 -1.58
N GLU A 214 24.70 8.89 -1.27
CA GLU A 214 24.96 8.17 -0.05
C GLU A 214 26.38 7.64 -0.21
N ALA A 215 27.35 8.55 -0.02
CA ALA A 215 28.67 8.23 0.43
C ALA A 215 28.44 7.10 1.42
N PRO A 216 29.14 5.96 1.29
CA PRO A 216 28.97 4.90 2.24
C PRO A 216 29.15 5.57 3.59
N GLN A 217 28.06 5.75 4.35
CA GLN A 217 28.14 6.04 5.76
C GLN A 217 28.88 4.81 6.22
N ASP A 218 30.18 5.02 6.40
CA ASP A 218 31.18 4.02 6.55
C ASP A 218 30.65 3.11 7.65
N LEU A 219 30.03 1.98 7.26
CA LEU A 219 29.29 1.15 8.19
C LEU A 219 30.25 0.64 9.27
N ARG A 220 31.55 0.64 8.97
CA ARG A 220 32.63 0.44 9.94
C ARG A 220 32.83 1.68 10.80
N ALA A 221 33.02 2.90 10.27
CA ALA A 221 33.10 4.09 11.11
C ALA A 221 31.85 4.38 11.95
N ALA A 222 30.63 4.11 11.46
CA ALA A 222 29.39 4.25 12.21
C ALA A 222 29.28 3.17 13.31
N HIS A 223 29.71 1.94 13.03
CA HIS A 223 29.81 0.86 14.02
C HIS A 223 30.92 1.12 15.06
N ASP A 224 32.07 1.62 14.63
CA ASP A 224 33.22 1.94 15.46
C ASP A 224 32.92 3.16 16.35
N ASN A 225 32.21 4.16 15.84
CA ASN A 225 31.70 5.28 16.62
C ASN A 225 30.61 4.85 17.62
N TYR A 226 29.71 3.93 17.23
CA TYR A 226 28.72 3.34 18.15
C TYR A 226 29.39 2.54 19.29
N LEU A 227 30.47 1.78 18.98
CA LEU A 227 31.25 1.08 19.99
C LEU A 227 32.05 2.05 20.88
N ALA A 228 32.60 3.13 20.33
CA ALA A 228 33.31 4.16 21.07
C ALA A 228 32.37 4.93 22.03
N GLU A 229 31.16 5.29 21.59
CA GLU A 229 30.14 5.94 22.43
C GLU A 229 29.65 5.02 23.56
N LYS A 230 29.50 3.71 23.31
CA LYS A 230 29.11 2.75 24.36
C LYS A 230 30.25 2.41 25.32
N GLY A 231 31.50 2.40 24.86
CA GLY A 231 32.67 2.17 25.69
C GLY A 231 33.02 3.37 26.60
N ALA A 232 32.68 4.58 26.18
CA ALA A 232 32.92 5.82 26.93
C ALA A 232 31.84 6.14 27.98
N LYS A 233 30.68 5.47 27.93
CA LYS A 233 29.61 5.64 28.93
C LYS A 233 29.97 4.83 30.18
N ALA A 234 30.40 5.52 31.24
CA ALA A 234 30.52 4.90 32.56
C ALA A 234 29.16 4.28 32.93
N LEU A 235 29.17 2.98 33.25
CA LEU A 235 28.00 2.28 33.72
C LEU A 235 27.47 3.02 34.97
N PRO A 236 26.16 3.31 35.05
CA PRO A 236 25.59 3.87 36.25
C PRO A 236 25.84 2.87 37.39
N GLY A 237 26.55 3.33 38.42
CA GLY A 237 26.62 2.67 39.73
C GLY A 237 25.31 2.83 40.48
#